data_AF-A0A847VFL4-F1
#
_entry.id   AF-A0A847VFL4-F1
#
_cell.length_a   1.000
_cell.length_b   1.000
_cell.length_c   1.000
_cell.angle_alpha   90.00
_cell.angle_beta   90.00
_cell.angle_gamma   90.00
#
_symmetry.space_group_name_H-M   'P 1'
#
loop_
_entity.id
_entity.type
_entity.pdbx_description
1 polymer ?
#
loop_
_entity_poly.entity_id
_entity_poly.type
_entity_poly.pdbx_seq_one_letter_code
_entity_poly.pdbx_strand_id
1 'polypeptide(L)'
;MFDSTQPAQTSPLMRVSEFHRYLAENDRDSVAGSTRLSSLNPSLLHDLQRFAQTEGRSDEGSLEVLEVLAAAVRHARPLLVHVQHDFRVLALTVFPSEHQIHCQVSLSTLLSWRLTELRVLHVEPARVEPYDPARPGPEAHRYAPLGPLLWELALRGARDELLPEISGTAAYRVAPGADLSRLDLGGTLAAAVQRLARQTTNLREISGWPGFDRQRAMRMLNGLYLQAALMVSRSHPAATNEDWSSPEA
;
A
#
# COMPACT_ATOMS: atom_id res chain seq x y z
N MET A 1 1.13 3.03 52.38
CA MET A 1 1.38 2.08 51.29
C MET A 1 0.52 2.55 50.14
N PHE A 2 1.11 3.22 49.15
CA PHE A 2 0.34 3.76 48.03
C PHE A 2 0.25 2.66 46.97
N ASP A 3 -0.96 2.15 46.75
CA ASP A 3 -1.24 1.27 45.62
C ASP A 3 -1.10 2.07 44.32
N SER A 4 -0.22 1.59 43.45
CA SER A 4 0.09 2.19 42.17
C SER A 4 -1.10 2.00 41.22
N THR A 5 -1.88 3.05 40.98
CA THR A 5 -2.92 3.12 39.94
C THR A 5 -2.29 3.39 38.57
N GLN A 6 -1.61 2.40 38.00
CA GLN A 6 -1.33 2.39 36.56
C GLN A 6 -2.08 1.23 35.90
N PRO A 7 -3.06 1.50 35.01
CA PRO A 7 -3.47 0.49 34.06
C PRO A 7 -2.38 0.41 32.99
N ALA A 8 -1.32 -0.34 33.25
CA ALA A 8 -0.34 -0.65 32.22
C ALA A 8 -0.92 -1.75 31.32
N GLN A 9 -1.81 -1.39 30.41
CA GLN A 9 -1.86 -2.11 29.14
C GLN A 9 -0.53 -1.80 28.44
N THR A 10 0.48 -2.62 28.71
CA THR A 10 1.77 -2.57 28.03
C THR A 10 1.51 -2.98 26.59
N SER A 11 1.18 -1.99 25.75
CA SER A 11 1.08 -2.22 24.31
C SER A 11 2.38 -2.85 23.82
N PRO A 12 2.34 -3.94 23.04
CA PRO A 12 3.54 -4.66 22.59
C PRO A 12 4.39 -3.84 21.60
N LEU A 13 3.92 -2.65 21.18
CA LEU A 13 4.58 -1.82 20.18
C LEU A 13 5.60 -0.87 20.82
N MET A 14 6.78 -0.80 20.22
CA MET A 14 7.85 0.12 20.58
C MET A 14 7.39 1.58 20.43
N ARG A 15 7.90 2.48 21.28
CA ARG A 15 7.63 3.93 21.13
C ARG A 15 8.46 4.50 19.98
N VAL A 16 7.90 5.47 19.24
CA VAL A 16 8.62 6.17 18.15
C VAL A 16 9.93 6.79 18.64
N SER A 17 9.93 7.40 19.83
CA SER A 17 11.14 8.00 20.43
C SER A 17 12.25 6.99 20.72
N GLU A 18 11.86 5.76 21.11
CA GLU A 18 12.79 4.66 21.36
C GLU A 18 13.34 4.12 20.05
N PHE A 19 12.48 3.96 19.04
CA PHE A 19 12.87 3.55 17.70
C PHE A 19 13.83 4.54 17.03
N HIS A 20 13.58 5.85 17.13
CA HIS A 20 14.51 6.85 16.61
C HIS A 20 15.89 6.81 17.28
N ARG A 21 15.94 6.49 18.58
CA ARG A 21 17.20 6.30 19.30
C ARG A 21 17.94 5.06 18.78
N TYR A 22 17.23 3.95 18.64
CA TYR A 22 17.78 2.72 18.07
C TYR A 22 18.37 2.94 16.66
N LEU A 23 17.65 3.66 15.79
CA LEU A 23 18.16 4.00 14.46
C LEU A 23 19.41 4.89 14.52
N ALA A 24 19.43 5.91 15.38
CA ALA A 24 20.56 6.81 15.52
C ALA A 24 21.81 6.12 16.08
N GLU A 25 21.64 5.09 16.91
CA GLU A 25 22.73 4.23 17.39
C GLU A 25 23.29 3.36 16.25
N ASN A 26 22.43 2.67 15.50
CA ASN A 26 22.85 1.84 14.37
C ASN A 26 23.52 2.63 13.22
N ASP A 27 23.12 3.89 13.00
CA ASP A 27 23.69 4.75 11.95
C ASP A 27 25.12 5.21 12.31
N ARG A 28 25.43 5.35 13.61
CA ARG A 28 26.78 5.70 14.08
C ARG A 28 27.79 4.56 13.90
N ASP A 29 27.32 3.32 13.93
CA ASP A 29 28.16 2.13 13.72
C ASP A 29 28.42 1.83 12.23
N SER A 30 27.66 2.44 11.31
CA SER A 30 27.84 2.33 9.86
C SER A 30 28.79 3.42 9.34
N VAL A 31 30.05 3.07 9.09
CA VAL A 31 31.02 4.01 8.51
C VAL A 31 30.54 4.49 7.13
N ALA A 32 30.29 5.79 7.02
CA ALA A 32 29.86 6.55 5.83
C ALA A 32 28.37 6.45 5.43
N GLY A 33 27.51 7.27 6.06
CA GLY A 33 26.50 8.13 5.41
C GLY A 33 25.50 7.50 4.42
N SER A 34 25.32 6.18 4.44
CA SER A 34 24.46 5.44 3.51
C SER A 34 23.06 5.32 4.12
N THR A 35 22.31 6.41 4.03
CA THR A 35 21.04 6.67 4.69
C THR A 35 19.95 5.64 4.38
N ARG A 36 19.37 5.04 5.43
CA ARG A 36 18.00 4.49 5.62
C ARG A 36 17.37 3.53 4.57
N LEU A 37 17.98 3.38 3.40
CA LEU A 37 17.50 2.64 2.22
C LEU A 37 18.64 1.86 1.54
N SER A 38 19.87 1.99 2.03
CA SER A 38 21.11 1.53 1.39
C SER A 38 21.33 0.02 1.38
N SER A 39 20.61 -0.73 2.22
CA SER A 39 20.57 -2.19 2.19
C SER A 39 19.58 -2.75 1.15
N LEU A 40 18.78 -1.89 0.52
CA LEU A 40 17.84 -2.27 -0.53
C LEU A 40 18.55 -2.37 -1.88
N ASN A 41 18.04 -3.22 -2.76
CA ASN A 41 18.53 -3.29 -4.14
C ASN A 41 18.35 -1.93 -4.85
N PRO A 42 19.33 -1.45 -5.65
CA PRO A 42 19.26 -0.18 -6.37
C PRO A 42 17.96 0.07 -7.15
N SER A 43 17.38 -0.96 -7.78
CA SER A 43 16.13 -0.80 -8.56
C SER A 43 14.93 -0.48 -7.68
N LEU A 44 14.85 -1.09 -6.48
CA LEU A 44 13.80 -0.80 -5.51
C LEU A 44 14.00 0.59 -4.90
N LEU A 45 15.25 0.94 -4.57
CA LEU A 45 15.58 2.26 -4.03
C LEU A 45 15.19 3.38 -5.00
N HIS A 46 15.52 3.24 -6.28
CA HIS A 46 15.16 4.22 -7.31
C HIS A 46 13.64 4.35 -7.46
N ASP A 47 12.90 3.24 -7.34
CA ASP A 47 11.44 3.24 -7.41
C ASP A 47 10.82 3.97 -6.21
N LEU A 48 11.32 3.74 -5.00
CA LEU A 48 10.91 4.49 -3.81
C LEU A 48 11.25 5.99 -3.92
N GLN A 49 12.42 6.33 -4.46
CA GLN A 49 12.80 7.72 -4.72
C GLN A 49 11.86 8.40 -5.72
N ARG A 50 11.34 7.66 -6.71
CA ARG A 50 10.37 8.18 -7.68
C ARG A 50 9.07 8.61 -7.00
N PHE A 51 8.58 7.84 -6.03
CA PHE A 51 7.41 8.23 -5.23
C PHE A 51 7.66 9.52 -4.45
N ALA A 52 8.80 9.59 -3.75
CA ALA A 52 9.18 10.78 -2.97
C ALA A 52 9.36 12.06 -3.82
N GLN A 53 9.72 11.94 -5.10
CA GLN A 53 9.95 13.08 -6.00
C GLN A 53 8.69 13.54 -6.76
N THR A 54 7.75 12.62 -7.02
CA THR A 54 6.54 12.91 -7.80
C THR A 54 5.59 13.82 -7.03
N GLU A 55 5.61 13.75 -5.70
CA GLU A 55 4.78 14.55 -4.82
C GLU A 55 5.57 15.76 -4.34
N GLY A 56 5.28 16.96 -4.86
CA GLY A 56 5.84 18.24 -4.41
C GLY A 56 5.44 18.64 -2.98
N ARG A 57 5.43 17.68 -2.06
CA ARG A 57 4.98 17.80 -0.67
C ARG A 57 6.05 18.51 0.14
N SER A 58 5.64 19.67 0.65
CA SER A 58 6.44 20.57 1.47
C SER A 58 6.58 20.11 2.92
N ASP A 59 5.81 19.09 3.33
CA ASP A 59 5.91 18.45 4.64
C ASP A 59 6.63 17.10 4.49
N GLU A 60 7.92 17.12 4.82
CA GLU A 60 8.86 16.00 5.04
C GLU A 60 8.60 14.72 4.22
N GLY A 61 9.42 14.51 3.18
CA GLY A 61 9.41 13.39 2.23
C GLY A 61 9.50 11.99 2.85
N SER A 62 8.43 11.64 3.55
CA SER A 62 8.16 10.34 4.16
C SER A 62 7.25 9.58 3.21
N LEU A 63 7.71 8.41 2.80
CA LEU A 63 6.97 7.53 1.90
C LEU A 63 5.66 7.10 2.56
N GLU A 64 4.62 6.96 1.75
CA GLU A 64 3.38 6.39 2.22
C GLU A 64 3.46 4.86 2.24
N VAL A 65 2.70 4.23 3.14
CA VAL A 65 2.72 2.77 3.27
C VAL A 65 2.33 2.09 1.96
N LEU A 66 1.34 2.63 1.24
CA LEU A 66 0.88 2.07 -0.03
C LEU A 66 1.99 2.09 -1.10
N GLU A 67 2.82 3.13 -1.13
CA GLU A 67 3.90 3.29 -2.12
C GLU A 67 5.00 2.26 -1.90
N VAL A 68 5.43 2.09 -0.65
CA VAL A 68 6.45 1.10 -0.29
C VAL A 68 5.95 -0.31 -0.60
N LEU A 69 4.70 -0.60 -0.27
CA LEU A 69 4.09 -1.90 -0.54
C LEU A 69 3.88 -2.13 -2.05
N ALA A 70 3.49 -1.11 -2.81
CA ALA A 70 3.38 -1.19 -4.26
C ALA A 70 4.73 -1.49 -4.91
N ALA A 71 5.79 -0.84 -4.45
CA ALA A 71 7.15 -1.12 -4.89
C ALA A 71 7.57 -2.55 -4.52
N ALA A 72 7.29 -3.00 -3.29
CA ALA A 72 7.57 -4.38 -2.86
C ALA A 72 6.90 -5.40 -3.79
N VAL A 73 5.61 -5.20 -4.11
CA VAL A 73 4.83 -6.05 -5.02
C VAL A 73 5.44 -6.06 -6.42
N ARG A 74 5.76 -4.89 -6.96
CA ARG A 74 6.33 -4.75 -8.31
C ARG A 74 7.68 -5.42 -8.47
N HIS A 75 8.54 -5.30 -7.46
CA HIS A 75 9.87 -5.89 -7.47
C HIS A 75 9.89 -7.33 -6.94
N ALA A 76 8.74 -7.86 -6.49
CA ALA A 76 8.61 -9.15 -5.81
C ALA A 76 9.65 -9.32 -4.68
N ARG A 77 9.86 -8.27 -3.88
CA ARG A 77 10.86 -8.25 -2.80
C ARG A 77 10.21 -8.29 -1.42
N PRO A 78 10.59 -9.25 -0.57
CA PRO A 78 10.22 -9.23 0.84
C PRO A 78 10.86 -8.05 1.57
N LEU A 79 10.04 -7.24 2.25
CA LEU A 79 10.48 -6.06 2.99
C LEU A 79 9.92 -6.04 4.40
N LEU A 80 10.72 -5.53 5.33
CA LEU A 80 10.29 -5.09 6.65
C LEU A 80 10.07 -3.57 6.60
N VAL A 81 8.84 -3.15 6.88
CA VAL A 81 8.42 -1.74 6.91
C VAL A 81 8.09 -1.37 8.35
N HIS A 82 8.82 -0.39 8.88
CA HIS A 82 8.53 0.21 10.18
C HIS A 82 7.56 1.36 9.98
N VAL A 83 6.32 1.17 10.44
CA VAL A 83 5.22 2.11 10.25
C VAL A 83 4.89 2.79 11.57
N GLN A 84 4.86 4.11 11.58
CA GLN A 84 4.34 4.90 12.69
C GLN A 84 2.81 4.90 12.68
N HIS A 85 2.22 4.65 13.84
CA HIS A 85 0.84 4.97 14.17
C HIS A 85 0.82 5.66 15.54
N ASP A 86 0.29 6.87 15.63
CA ASP A 86 0.39 7.73 16.81
C ASP A 86 1.85 7.86 17.32
N PHE A 87 2.12 7.39 18.54
CA PHE A 87 3.41 7.39 19.20
C PHE A 87 4.09 6.01 19.20
N ARG A 88 3.59 5.08 18.39
CA ARG A 88 4.03 3.67 18.34
C ARG A 88 4.54 3.29 16.96
N VAL A 89 5.41 2.28 16.95
CA VAL A 89 5.97 1.70 15.73
C VAL A 89 5.46 0.28 15.56
N LEU A 90 4.89 0.02 14.40
CA LEU A 90 4.49 -1.30 13.93
C LEU A 90 5.54 -1.85 12.97
N ALA A 91 6.07 -3.02 13.26
CA ALA A 91 6.87 -3.80 12.32
C ALA A 91 5.93 -4.62 11.42
N LEU A 92 5.88 -4.25 10.13
CA LEU A 92 5.10 -4.93 9.10
C LEU A 92 6.05 -5.55 8.09
N THR A 93 6.16 -6.87 8.07
CA THR A 93 6.87 -7.57 6.99
C THR A 93 5.89 -7.95 5.89
N VAL A 94 6.26 -7.71 4.64
CA VAL A 94 5.46 -8.06 3.46
C VAL A 94 6.20 -9.10 2.62
N PHE A 95 5.46 -10.09 2.14
CA PHE A 95 5.93 -11.20 1.31
C PHE A 95 5.11 -11.23 0.02
N PRO A 96 5.55 -10.50 -1.02
CA PRO A 96 4.75 -10.34 -2.22
C PRO A 96 4.46 -11.64 -2.97
N SER A 97 5.47 -12.51 -3.12
CA SER A 97 5.36 -13.76 -3.87
C SER A 97 4.41 -14.75 -3.21
N GLU A 98 4.41 -14.77 -1.87
CA GLU A 98 3.55 -15.64 -1.06
C GLU A 98 2.18 -15.01 -0.78
N HIS A 99 1.96 -13.76 -1.20
CA HIS A 99 0.77 -12.96 -0.93
C HIS A 99 0.43 -12.87 0.57
N GLN A 100 1.46 -12.71 1.41
CA GLN A 100 1.35 -12.69 2.87
C GLN A 100 1.95 -11.42 3.48
N ILE A 101 1.50 -11.13 4.69
CA ILE A 101 2.16 -10.22 5.61
C ILE A 101 2.47 -10.94 6.91
N HIS A 102 3.47 -10.46 7.63
CA HIS A 102 3.72 -10.81 9.02
C HIS A 102 3.65 -9.54 9.87
N CYS A 103 2.81 -9.54 10.91
CA CYS A 103 2.50 -8.37 11.70
C CYS A 103 2.33 -8.71 13.19
N GLN A 104 2.74 -7.79 14.06
CA GLN A 104 2.61 -7.96 15.53
C GLN A 104 1.15 -7.87 16.00
N VAL A 105 0.29 -7.21 15.24
CA VAL A 105 -1.16 -7.10 15.51
C VAL A 105 -1.94 -7.88 14.46
N SER A 106 -3.17 -8.29 14.79
CA SER A 106 -4.04 -8.94 13.81
C SER A 106 -4.36 -7.99 12.65
N LEU A 107 -4.59 -8.55 11.45
CA LEU A 107 -4.99 -7.76 10.29
C LEU A 107 -6.28 -6.96 10.56
N SER A 108 -7.27 -7.56 11.23
CA SER A 108 -8.49 -6.86 11.63
C SER A 108 -8.23 -5.64 12.53
N THR A 109 -7.28 -5.74 13.46
CA THR A 109 -6.88 -4.63 14.33
C THR A 109 -6.21 -3.53 13.51
N LEU A 110 -5.26 -3.89 12.65
CA LEU A 110 -4.59 -2.95 11.75
C LEU A 110 -5.60 -2.21 10.84
N LEU A 111 -6.55 -2.94 10.26
CA LEU A 111 -7.56 -2.35 9.37
C LEU A 111 -8.59 -1.47 10.09
N SER A 112 -8.73 -1.62 11.41
CA SER A 112 -9.57 -0.74 12.24
C SER A 112 -8.95 0.63 12.51
N TRP A 113 -7.65 0.79 12.26
CA TRP A 113 -6.93 2.04 12.43
C TRP A 113 -7.25 3.06 11.32
N ARG A 114 -6.86 4.31 11.55
CA ARG A 114 -6.91 5.37 10.54
C ARG A 114 -5.72 5.21 9.59
N LEU A 115 -5.95 4.50 8.49
CA LEU A 115 -4.90 4.18 7.52
C LEU A 115 -4.25 5.42 6.87
N THR A 116 -4.93 6.57 6.85
CA THR A 116 -4.39 7.87 6.41
C THR A 116 -3.32 8.44 7.33
N GLU A 117 -3.28 8.02 8.60
CA GLU A 117 -2.35 8.53 9.61
C GLU A 117 -1.06 7.69 9.69
N LEU A 118 -0.99 6.58 8.94
CA LEU A 118 0.19 5.72 8.88
C LEU A 118 1.33 6.39 8.12
N ARG A 119 2.52 6.44 8.74
CA ARG A 119 3.73 6.98 8.11
C ARG A 119 4.85 5.95 8.09
N VAL A 120 5.58 5.87 6.99
CA VAL A 120 6.77 4.99 6.94
C VAL A 120 7.94 5.69 7.62
N LEU A 121 8.52 5.04 8.63
CA LEU A 121 9.71 5.50 9.32
C LEU A 121 10.98 4.93 8.70
N HIS A 122 10.96 3.64 8.36
CA HIS A 122 12.13 2.93 7.88
C HIS A 122 11.75 1.68 7.08
N VAL A 123 12.59 1.31 6.11
CA VAL A 123 12.40 0.15 5.23
C VAL A 123 13.69 -0.66 5.20
N GLU A 124 13.59 -1.97 5.43
CA GLU A 124 14.70 -2.90 5.42
C GLU A 124 14.33 -4.17 4.64
N PRO A 125 15.30 -5.02 4.24
CA PRO A 125 15.03 -6.38 3.81
C PRO A 125 14.28 -7.18 4.90
N ALA A 126 13.39 -8.08 4.50
CA ALA A 126 12.74 -8.97 5.45
C ALA A 126 13.77 -9.83 6.21
N ARG A 127 13.62 -9.91 7.53
CA ARG A 127 14.48 -10.70 8.43
C ARG A 127 13.82 -12.02 8.90
N VAL A 128 12.53 -12.18 8.60
CA VAL A 128 11.72 -13.35 8.92
C VAL A 128 11.34 -14.07 7.62
N GLU A 129 11.14 -15.37 7.71
CA GLU A 129 10.70 -16.19 6.58
C GLU A 129 9.17 -16.11 6.40
N PRO A 130 8.64 -16.32 5.18
CA PRO A 130 7.21 -16.42 4.95
C PRO A 130 6.62 -17.63 5.69
N TYR A 131 5.31 -17.63 5.92
CA TYR A 131 4.66 -18.75 6.58
C TYR A 131 4.62 -19.98 5.67
N ASP A 132 5.18 -21.09 6.18
CA ASP A 132 5.11 -22.41 5.58
C ASP A 132 3.98 -23.22 6.24
N PRO A 133 2.87 -23.53 5.53
CA PRO A 133 1.79 -24.35 6.08
C PRO A 133 2.22 -25.79 6.39
N ALA A 134 3.30 -26.30 5.80
CA ALA A 134 3.84 -27.62 6.13
C ALA A 134 4.58 -27.63 7.48
N ARG A 135 4.96 -26.46 7.99
CA ARG A 135 5.71 -26.29 9.25
C ARG A 135 5.13 -25.14 10.07
N PRO A 136 3.91 -25.28 10.59
CA PRO A 136 3.27 -24.22 11.34
C PRO A 136 4.02 -23.96 12.65
N GLY A 137 4.66 -22.80 12.75
CA GLY A 137 5.30 -22.33 13.98
C GLY A 137 4.30 -21.73 14.98
N PRO A 138 4.74 -21.45 16.21
CA PRO A 138 3.89 -20.86 17.26
C PRO A 138 3.37 -19.46 16.90
N GLU A 139 4.03 -18.75 15.98
CA GLU A 139 3.66 -17.41 15.54
C GLU A 139 2.79 -17.38 14.27
N ALA A 140 2.22 -18.52 13.86
CA ALA A 140 1.38 -18.62 12.66
C ALA A 140 0.25 -17.57 12.62
N HIS A 141 -0.32 -17.21 13.77
CA HIS A 141 -1.38 -16.20 13.89
C HIS A 141 -0.94 -14.77 13.52
N ARG A 142 0.37 -14.51 13.38
CA ARG A 142 0.93 -13.21 12.98
C ARG A 142 0.94 -13.04 11.46
N TYR A 143 0.71 -14.12 10.73
CA TYR A 143 0.63 -14.08 9.28
C TYR A 143 -0.81 -13.84 8.81
N ALA A 144 -0.96 -12.99 7.81
CA ALA A 144 -2.27 -12.70 7.22
C ALA A 144 -2.15 -12.48 5.70
N PRO A 145 -3.26 -12.55 4.94
CA PRO A 145 -3.22 -12.28 3.51
C PRO A 145 -2.84 -10.82 3.20
N LEU A 146 -1.96 -10.62 2.21
CA LEU A 146 -1.52 -9.30 1.75
C LEU A 146 -2.62 -8.54 0.98
N GLY A 147 -3.42 -9.26 0.19
CA GLY A 147 -4.44 -8.69 -0.69
C GLY A 147 -5.40 -7.72 0.02
N PRO A 148 -6.09 -8.13 1.11
CA PRO A 148 -6.99 -7.25 1.85
C PRO A 148 -6.30 -6.01 2.41
N LEU A 149 -5.05 -6.11 2.88
CA LEU A 149 -4.30 -4.94 3.35
C LEU A 149 -4.06 -3.93 2.21
N LEU A 150 -3.58 -4.40 1.05
CA LEU A 150 -3.34 -3.53 -0.11
C LEU A 150 -4.62 -2.86 -0.59
N TRP A 151 -5.73 -3.60 -0.61
CA TRP A 151 -7.03 -3.09 -0.99
C TRP A 151 -7.50 -1.96 -0.07
N GLU A 152 -7.44 -2.19 1.24
CA GLU A 152 -7.86 -1.21 2.23
C GLU A 152 -6.94 0.01 2.28
N LEU A 153 -5.63 -0.16 2.11
CA LEU A 153 -4.70 0.96 1.97
C LEU A 153 -4.95 1.78 0.71
N ALA A 154 -5.32 1.16 -0.42
CA ALA A 154 -5.68 1.89 -1.62
C ALA A 154 -6.97 2.71 -1.42
N LEU A 155 -7.98 2.14 -0.79
CA LEU A 155 -9.28 2.79 -0.59
C LEU A 155 -9.30 3.84 0.53
N ARG A 156 -8.59 3.60 1.63
CA ARG A 156 -8.66 4.40 2.87
C ARG A 156 -7.32 4.95 3.33
N GLY A 157 -6.21 4.63 2.66
CA GLY A 157 -4.88 5.16 2.99
C GLY A 157 -4.66 6.59 2.53
N ALA A 158 -3.49 7.15 2.81
CA ALA A 158 -3.18 8.55 2.51
C ALA A 158 -3.26 8.85 1.00
N ARG A 159 -2.68 7.99 0.15
CA ARG A 159 -2.61 8.17 -1.31
C ARG A 159 -3.96 8.43 -1.97
N ASP A 160 -4.09 9.58 -2.60
CA ASP A 160 -5.26 9.99 -3.36
C ASP A 160 -5.03 10.05 -4.88
N GLU A 161 -3.78 9.87 -5.32
CA GLU A 161 -3.39 9.81 -6.73
C GLU A 161 -3.18 8.38 -7.25
N LEU A 162 -3.26 8.21 -8.57
CA LEU A 162 -2.87 6.96 -9.22
C LEU A 162 -1.40 6.62 -8.95
N LEU A 163 -1.11 5.33 -8.78
CA LEU A 163 0.27 4.86 -8.78
C LEU A 163 0.95 5.24 -10.12
N PRO A 164 2.24 5.64 -10.11
CA PRO A 164 2.95 6.16 -11.29
C PRO A 164 2.98 5.23 -12.52
N GLU A 165 2.68 3.96 -12.34
CA GLU A 165 2.71 2.93 -13.39
C GLU A 165 1.40 2.89 -14.17
N ILE A 166 0.30 3.22 -13.50
CA ILE A 166 -1.05 3.22 -14.06
C ILE A 166 -1.57 4.63 -14.31
N SER A 167 -0.78 5.64 -13.98
CA SER A 167 -1.07 7.04 -14.27
C SER A 167 -0.84 7.41 -15.74
N GLY A 168 -1.22 8.64 -16.07
CA GLY A 168 -1.21 9.19 -17.42
C GLY A 168 -2.46 8.80 -18.22
N THR A 169 -2.43 9.13 -19.50
CA THR A 169 -3.53 8.84 -20.43
C THR A 169 -3.63 7.33 -20.67
N ALA A 170 -4.69 6.73 -20.13
CA ALA A 170 -4.94 5.29 -20.19
C ALA A 170 -6.43 4.99 -20.05
N ALA A 171 -6.81 3.82 -20.56
CA ALA A 171 -8.08 3.18 -20.30
C ALA A 171 -7.86 1.89 -19.49
N TYR A 172 -8.85 1.58 -18.67
CA TYR A 172 -8.77 0.58 -17.62
C TYR A 172 -9.86 -0.47 -17.81
N ARG A 173 -9.53 -1.72 -17.50
CA ARG A 173 -10.47 -2.84 -17.49
C ARG A 173 -10.07 -3.83 -16.40
N VAL A 174 -11.02 -4.53 -15.80
CA VAL A 174 -10.69 -5.68 -14.93
C VAL A 174 -10.23 -6.84 -15.80
N ALA A 175 -9.12 -7.48 -15.41
CA ALA A 175 -8.55 -8.62 -16.10
C ALA A 175 -9.53 -9.81 -16.08
N PRO A 176 -9.73 -10.51 -17.22
CA PRO A 176 -10.55 -11.72 -17.26
C PRO A 176 -10.02 -12.78 -16.28
N GLY A 177 -10.90 -13.34 -15.45
CA GLY A 177 -10.52 -14.38 -14.48
C GLY A 177 -9.83 -13.87 -13.21
N ALA A 178 -9.74 -12.54 -13.00
CA ALA A 178 -9.23 -12.00 -11.74
C ALA A 178 -10.09 -12.48 -10.55
N ASP A 179 -9.44 -13.05 -9.53
CA ASP A 179 -10.09 -13.45 -8.29
C ASP A 179 -10.12 -12.26 -7.31
N LEU A 180 -11.32 -11.69 -7.14
CA LEU A 180 -11.58 -10.60 -6.19
C LEU A 180 -12.48 -11.05 -5.03
N SER A 181 -12.71 -12.35 -4.88
CA SER A 181 -13.63 -12.92 -3.87
C SER A 181 -13.20 -12.65 -2.43
N ARG A 182 -11.90 -12.41 -2.21
CA ARG A 182 -11.30 -12.13 -0.90
C ARG A 182 -11.37 -10.65 -0.49
N LEU A 183 -11.91 -9.80 -1.36
CA LEU A 183 -12.04 -8.36 -1.12
C LEU A 183 -13.46 -8.05 -0.67
N ASP A 184 -13.60 -7.08 0.23
CA ASP A 184 -14.92 -6.60 0.65
C ASP A 184 -15.50 -5.65 -0.40
N LEU A 185 -16.02 -6.23 -1.48
CA LEU A 185 -16.67 -5.51 -2.58
C LEU A 185 -18.15 -5.30 -2.29
N GLY A 186 -18.49 -4.13 -1.75
CA GLY A 186 -19.87 -3.73 -1.47
C GLY A 186 -20.39 -2.59 -2.35
N GLY A 187 -21.72 -2.50 -2.48
CA GLY A 187 -22.44 -1.33 -2.99
C GLY A 187 -21.96 -0.81 -4.36
N THR A 188 -21.71 0.50 -4.45
CA THR A 188 -21.29 1.16 -5.70
C THR A 188 -19.92 0.67 -6.20
N LEU A 189 -19.05 0.21 -5.30
CA LEU A 189 -17.73 -0.31 -5.65
C LEU A 189 -17.85 -1.63 -6.42
N ALA A 190 -18.69 -2.55 -5.93
CA ALA A 190 -18.98 -3.80 -6.63
C ALA A 190 -19.58 -3.56 -8.03
N ALA A 191 -20.52 -2.61 -8.14
CA ALA A 191 -21.11 -2.25 -9.42
C ALA A 191 -20.08 -1.66 -10.41
N ALA A 192 -19.17 -0.81 -9.92
CA ALA A 192 -18.09 -0.24 -10.72
C ALA A 192 -17.10 -1.31 -11.22
N VAL A 193 -16.70 -2.24 -10.34
CA VAL A 193 -15.82 -3.37 -10.71
C VAL A 193 -16.49 -4.28 -11.74
N GLN A 194 -17.77 -4.60 -11.57
CA GLN A 194 -18.53 -5.39 -12.56
C GLN A 194 -18.64 -4.68 -13.91
N ARG A 195 -18.80 -3.35 -13.91
CA ARG A 195 -18.80 -2.56 -15.14
C ARG A 195 -17.43 -2.60 -15.82
N LEU A 196 -16.34 -2.39 -15.08
CA LEU A 196 -14.96 -2.51 -15.58
C LEU A 196 -14.60 -3.91 -16.07
N ALA A 197 -15.25 -4.97 -15.58
CA ALA A 197 -15.04 -6.32 -16.13
C ALA A 197 -15.58 -6.45 -17.57
N ARG A 198 -16.61 -5.68 -17.90
CA ARG A 198 -17.30 -5.72 -19.19
C ARG A 198 -16.79 -4.68 -20.18
N GLN A 199 -16.35 -3.52 -19.69
CA GLN A 199 -16.06 -2.34 -20.51
C GLN A 199 -14.68 -1.77 -20.16
N THR A 200 -13.91 -1.45 -21.20
CA THR A 200 -12.67 -0.68 -21.08
C THR A 200 -13.02 0.81 -21.01
N THR A 201 -12.61 1.49 -19.95
CA THR A 201 -13.07 2.86 -19.63
C THR A 201 -11.93 3.73 -19.11
N ASN A 202 -11.89 5.02 -19.47
CA ASN A 202 -10.91 5.97 -18.93
C ASN A 202 -11.29 6.50 -17.54
N LEU A 203 -10.34 7.13 -16.85
CA LEU A 203 -10.56 7.67 -15.51
C LEU A 203 -11.69 8.72 -15.46
N ARG A 204 -11.79 9.59 -16.48
CA ARG A 204 -12.80 10.67 -16.53
C ARG A 204 -14.21 10.09 -16.49
N GLU A 205 -14.47 9.07 -17.30
CA GLU A 205 -15.76 8.38 -17.34
C GLU A 205 -16.04 7.60 -16.04
N ILE A 206 -15.04 6.90 -15.48
CA ILE A 206 -15.19 6.19 -14.19
C ILE A 206 -15.57 7.17 -13.08
N SER A 207 -14.98 8.37 -13.08
CA SER A 207 -15.24 9.42 -12.10
C SER A 207 -16.68 9.95 -12.15
N GLY A 208 -17.37 9.77 -13.28
CA GLY A 208 -18.78 10.17 -13.44
C GLY A 208 -19.79 9.09 -13.05
N TRP A 209 -19.34 7.93 -12.56
CA TRP A 209 -20.26 6.85 -12.18
C TRP A 209 -20.97 7.14 -10.84
N PRO A 210 -22.14 6.52 -10.60
CA PRO A 210 -22.87 6.71 -9.35
C PRO A 210 -22.02 6.43 -8.11
N GLY A 211 -21.91 7.43 -7.24
CA GLY A 211 -21.13 7.34 -6.00
C GLY A 211 -19.61 7.42 -6.19
N PHE A 212 -19.12 7.75 -7.38
CA PHE A 212 -17.71 8.01 -7.65
C PHE A 212 -17.42 9.49 -7.82
N ASP A 213 -16.21 9.85 -7.45
CA ASP A 213 -15.51 11.05 -7.86
C ASP A 213 -14.13 10.63 -8.38
N ARG A 214 -13.31 11.61 -8.77
CA ARG A 214 -11.97 11.36 -9.30
C ARG A 214 -11.09 10.59 -8.31
N GLN A 215 -11.09 11.01 -7.05
CA GLN A 215 -10.24 10.40 -6.02
C GLN A 215 -10.65 8.95 -5.75
N ARG A 216 -11.95 8.68 -5.56
CA ARG A 216 -12.48 7.33 -5.33
C ARG A 216 -12.23 6.42 -6.53
N ALA A 217 -12.31 6.95 -7.75
CA ALA A 217 -11.96 6.21 -8.96
C ALA A 217 -10.47 5.81 -8.97
N MET A 218 -9.57 6.76 -8.68
CA MET A 218 -8.13 6.49 -8.61
C MET A 218 -7.78 5.46 -7.53
N ARG A 219 -8.36 5.60 -6.33
CA ARG A 219 -8.19 4.66 -5.22
C ARG A 219 -8.63 3.24 -5.58
N MET A 220 -9.78 3.10 -6.22
CA MET A 220 -10.25 1.80 -6.73
C MET A 220 -9.27 1.21 -7.76
N LEU A 221 -8.79 2.01 -8.71
CA LEU A 221 -7.85 1.55 -9.73
C LEU A 221 -6.51 1.13 -9.13
N ASN A 222 -5.97 1.87 -8.16
CA ASN A 222 -4.78 1.46 -7.41
C ASN A 222 -4.99 0.11 -6.73
N GLY A 223 -6.15 -0.07 -6.07
CA GLY A 223 -6.52 -1.33 -5.44
C GLY A 223 -6.53 -2.49 -6.43
N LEU A 224 -7.21 -2.33 -7.57
CA LEU A 224 -7.29 -3.35 -8.61
C LEU A 224 -5.93 -3.67 -9.22
N TYR A 225 -5.07 -2.67 -9.43
CA TYR A 225 -3.71 -2.86 -9.93
C TYR A 225 -2.88 -3.72 -8.98
N LEU A 226 -2.96 -3.43 -7.67
CA LEU A 226 -2.20 -4.16 -6.64
C LEU A 226 -2.68 -5.61 -6.43
N GLN A 227 -3.89 -5.95 -6.88
CA GLN A 227 -4.39 -7.33 -6.92
C GLN A 227 -4.05 -8.05 -8.23
N ALA A 228 -3.22 -7.46 -9.11
CA ALA A 228 -2.99 -7.93 -10.48
C ALA A 228 -4.29 -8.12 -11.28
N ALA A 229 -5.34 -7.37 -10.94
CA ALA A 229 -6.68 -7.48 -11.51
C ALA A 229 -6.99 -6.37 -12.52
N LEU A 230 -6.05 -5.47 -12.80
CA LEU A 230 -6.24 -4.32 -13.68
C LEU A 230 -5.44 -4.47 -14.98
N MET A 231 -6.13 -4.42 -16.11
CA MET A 231 -5.54 -4.19 -17.42
C MET A 231 -5.49 -2.69 -17.69
N VAL A 232 -4.32 -2.21 -18.13
CA VAL A 232 -4.10 -0.81 -18.49
C VAL A 232 -3.75 -0.75 -19.98
N SER A 233 -4.52 0.00 -20.75
CA SER A 233 -4.27 0.19 -22.18
C SER A 233 -4.07 1.66 -22.50
N ARG A 234 -2.91 1.98 -23.10
CA ARG A 234 -2.54 3.36 -23.48
C ARG A 234 -2.90 3.71 -24.93
N SER A 235 -3.09 2.69 -25.77
CA SER A 235 -3.42 2.83 -27.21
C SER A 235 -4.89 2.60 -27.53
N HIS A 236 -5.72 2.26 -26.54
CA HIS A 236 -7.14 2.03 -26.75
C HIS A 236 -7.85 3.36 -27.11
N PRO A 237 -8.85 3.38 -28.01
CA PRO A 237 -9.58 4.60 -28.35
C PRO A 237 -10.15 5.33 -27.12
N ALA A 238 -10.68 4.58 -26.15
CA ALA A 238 -11.15 5.17 -24.89
C ALA A 238 -10.05 5.90 -24.09
N ALA A 239 -8.77 5.58 -24.28
CA ALA A 239 -7.66 6.32 -23.66
C ALA A 239 -7.41 7.65 -24.37
N THR A 240 -7.54 7.70 -25.70
CA THR A 240 -7.26 8.88 -26.54
C THR A 240 -8.47 9.79 -26.77
N ASN A 241 -9.69 9.31 -26.50
CA ASN A 241 -10.94 10.05 -26.70
C ASN A 241 -11.14 11.25 -25.74
N GLU A 242 -10.06 11.81 -25.17
CA GLU A 242 -10.16 13.09 -24.46
C GLU A 242 -10.64 14.24 -25.38
N ASP A 243 -10.51 14.08 -26.72
CA ASP A 243 -10.75 15.14 -27.72
C ASP A 243 -11.88 14.88 -28.76
N TRP A 244 -12.68 13.81 -28.66
CA TRP A 244 -13.79 13.59 -29.62
C TRP A 244 -15.17 13.87 -29.02
N SER A 245 -15.42 15.14 -28.71
CA SER A 245 -16.78 15.68 -28.71
C SER A 245 -16.83 16.85 -29.69
N SER A 246 -16.81 16.55 -30.98
CA SER A 246 -17.36 17.47 -31.97
C SER A 246 -18.85 17.63 -31.67
N PRO A 247 -19.37 18.83 -31.40
CA PRO A 247 -20.80 19.05 -31.50
C PRO A 247 -21.15 19.12 -32.99
N GLU A 248 -21.79 18.09 -33.52
CA GLU A 248 -22.47 18.19 -34.81
C GLU A 248 -23.97 18.45 -34.58
N ALA A 249 -24.43 19.47 -35.32
CA ALA A 249 -25.80 19.98 -35.55
C ALA A 249 -26.37 20.96 -34.52
#